data_AF-A0A7Y2CD41-F1
#
_entry.id   AF-A0A7Y2CD41-F1
#
_cell.length_a   1.000
_cell.length_b   1.000
_cell.length_c   1.000
_cell.angle_alpha   90.00
_cell.angle_beta   90.00
_cell.angle_gamma   90.00
#
_symmetry.space_group_name_H-M   'P 1'
#
loop_
_entity.id
_entity.type
_entity.pdbx_description
1 polymer ?
#
loop_
_entity_poly.entity_id
_entity_poly.type
_entity_poly.pdbx_seq_one_letter_code
_entity_poly.pdbx_strand_id
1 'polypeptide(L)'
;HDQRIIVDPTVFDRILAMLVNEAVDAVFWNVASPRDIETAMTAGVNYPKGLIAWGREVGFDTILARIETLRVRFSEDRYRPSPLLRRLAEGDAQLDV
;
A
#
# COMPACT_ATOMS: atom_id res chain seq x y z
N HIS A 1 3.03 -27.32 -21.63
CA HIS A 1 3.36 -26.24 -20.68
C HIS A 1 2.29 -25.16 -20.81
N ASP A 2 1.16 -25.37 -20.15
CA ASP A 2 -0.03 -24.52 -20.22
C ASP A 2 0.17 -23.32 -19.28
N GLN A 3 0.62 -22.19 -19.83
CA GLN A 3 0.61 -20.90 -19.13
C GLN A 3 -0.82 -20.36 -19.13
N ARG A 4 -1.70 -20.98 -18.34
CA ARG A 4 -2.88 -20.27 -17.89
C ARG A 4 -2.37 -19.11 -17.07
N ILE A 5 -2.45 -17.92 -17.66
CA ILE A 5 -2.43 -16.64 -16.94
C ILE A 5 -3.66 -16.71 -16.03
N ILE A 6 -3.50 -17.36 -14.88
CA ILE A 6 -4.38 -17.13 -13.75
C ILE A 6 -4.14 -15.65 -13.48
N VAL A 7 -5.12 -14.81 -13.79
CA VAL A 7 -5.21 -13.50 -13.16
C VAL A 7 -5.48 -13.82 -11.70
N ASP A 8 -4.42 -14.23 -11.00
CA ASP A 8 -4.50 -14.64 -9.62
C ASP A 8 -4.87 -13.34 -8.89
N PRO A 9 -6.02 -13.28 -8.20
CA PRO A 9 -6.39 -12.09 -7.43
C PRO A 9 -5.26 -11.63 -6.49
N THR A 10 -4.29 -12.51 -6.19
CA THR A 10 -3.06 -12.15 -5.48
C THR A 10 -2.12 -11.18 -6.21
N VAL A 11 -2.04 -11.12 -7.55
CA VAL A 11 -1.06 -10.26 -8.24
C VAL A 11 -1.47 -8.80 -8.11
N PHE A 12 -2.73 -8.49 -8.42
CA PHE A 12 -3.27 -7.13 -8.27
C PHE A 12 -3.22 -6.69 -6.80
N ASP A 13 -3.76 -7.50 -5.89
CA ASP A 13 -3.82 -7.18 -4.46
C ASP A 13 -2.41 -6.99 -3.86
N ARG A 14 -1.44 -7.80 -4.29
CA ARG A 14 -0.03 -7.64 -3.87
C ARG A 14 0.54 -6.31 -4.35
N ILE A 15 0.35 -5.97 -5.63
CA ILE A 15 0.88 -4.73 -6.21
C ILE A 15 0.25 -3.54 -5.48
N LEU A 16 -1.07 -3.54 -5.34
CA LEU A 16 -1.79 -2.47 -4.64
C LEU A 16 -1.31 -2.33 -3.20
N ALA A 17 -1.24 -3.43 -2.43
CA ALA A 17 -0.80 -3.39 -1.05
C ALA A 17 0.63 -2.83 -0.90
N MET A 18 1.54 -3.23 -1.80
CA MET A 18 2.92 -2.72 -1.79
C MET A 18 3.01 -1.24 -2.18
N LEU A 19 2.19 -0.78 -3.14
CA LEU A 19 2.14 0.64 -3.52
C LEU A 19 1.60 1.51 -2.39
N VAL A 20 0.53 1.07 -1.72
CA VAL A 20 -0.03 1.78 -0.55
C VAL A 20 1.00 1.82 0.58
N ASN A 21 1.70 0.70 0.84
CA ASN A 21 2.74 0.65 1.85
C ASN A 21 3.87 1.64 1.57
N GLU A 22 4.33 1.71 0.32
CA GLU A 22 5.40 2.63 -0.10
C GLU A 22 4.96 4.09 0.04
N ALA A 23 3.73 4.41 -0.37
CA ALA A 23 3.15 5.74 -0.21
C ALA A 23 3.12 6.17 1.27
N VAL A 24 2.69 5.27 2.15
CA VAL A 24 2.66 5.52 3.60
C VAL A 24 4.08 5.59 4.19
N ASP A 25 5.03 4.78 3.73
CA ASP A 25 6.42 4.83 4.21
C ASP A 25 7.12 6.14 3.80
N ALA A 26 6.86 6.65 2.59
CA ALA A 26 7.36 7.95 2.15
C ALA A 26 6.87 9.08 3.07
N VAL A 27 5.62 9.02 3.53
CA VAL A 27 5.09 9.95 4.55
C VAL A 27 5.78 9.74 5.89
N PHE A 28 5.95 8.50 6.34
CA PHE A 28 6.61 8.17 7.60
C PHE A 28 8.04 8.71 7.69
N TRP A 29 8.81 8.60 6.60
CA TRP A 29 10.17 9.13 6.51
C TRP A 29 10.23 10.63 6.18
N ASN A 30 9.07 11.30 6.11
CA ASN A 30 8.96 12.72 5.78
C ASN A 30 9.62 13.07 4.42
N VAL A 31 9.56 12.14 3.47
CA VAL A 31 10.03 12.33 2.08
C VAL A 31 9.06 13.23 1.32
N ALA A 32 7.76 13.09 1.59
CA ALA A 32 6.70 13.90 0.99
C ALA A 32 5.50 14.00 1.96
N SER A 33 4.70 15.06 1.83
CA SER A 33 3.43 15.12 2.55
C SER A 33 2.39 14.16 1.95
N PRO A 34 1.35 13.74 2.69
CA PRO A 34 0.29 12.89 2.13
C PRO A 34 -0.35 13.49 0.87
N ARG A 35 -0.56 14.80 0.87
CA ARG A 35 -1.10 15.54 -0.28
C ARG A 35 -0.16 15.55 -1.49
N ASP A 36 1.14 15.67 -1.27
CA ASP A 36 2.14 15.60 -2.36
C ASP A 36 2.14 14.21 -2.99
N ILE A 37 2.05 13.14 -2.16
CA ILE A 37 1.93 11.77 -2.65
C ILE A 37 0.67 11.61 -3.51
N GLU A 38 -0.48 12.02 -3.00
CA GLU A 38 -1.75 11.95 -3.75
C GLU A 38 -1.68 12.73 -5.07
N THR A 39 -1.13 13.94 -5.05
CA THR A 39 -0.96 14.76 -6.25
C THR A 39 -0.03 14.08 -7.27
N ALA A 40 1.11 13.53 -6.82
CA ALA A 40 2.04 12.83 -7.69
C ALA A 40 1.40 11.55 -8.29
N MET A 41 0.61 10.82 -7.52
CA MET A 41 -0.02 9.58 -7.98
C MET A 41 -1.19 9.84 -8.92
N THR A 42 -1.99 10.87 -8.66
CA THR A 42 -3.13 11.25 -9.52
C THR A 42 -2.68 11.95 -10.80
N ALA A 43 -1.82 12.95 -10.70
CA ALA A 43 -1.40 13.77 -11.84
C ALA A 43 -0.17 13.22 -12.58
N GLY A 44 0.75 12.55 -11.88
CA GLY A 44 2.01 12.08 -12.46
C GLY A 44 1.92 10.72 -13.11
N VAL A 45 1.23 9.77 -12.49
CA VAL A 45 1.17 8.35 -12.94
C VAL A 45 -0.24 7.79 -13.09
N ASN A 46 -1.25 8.68 -13.07
CA ASN A 46 -2.63 8.39 -13.43
C ASN A 46 -3.33 7.32 -12.56
N TYR A 47 -3.07 7.30 -11.25
CA TYR A 47 -3.92 6.61 -10.26
C TYR A 47 -5.07 7.56 -9.87
N PRO A 48 -6.30 7.39 -10.40
CA PRO A 48 -7.32 8.45 -10.34
C PRO A 48 -7.77 8.84 -8.93
N LYS A 49 -7.65 7.91 -7.98
CA LYS A 49 -7.94 8.12 -6.55
C LYS A 49 -6.69 8.45 -5.72
N GLY A 50 -5.50 8.25 -6.30
CA GLY A 50 -4.22 8.09 -5.64
C GLY A 50 -4.17 6.98 -4.59
N LEU A 51 -3.04 6.82 -3.93
CA LEU A 51 -2.69 5.56 -3.23
C LEU A 51 -3.16 5.54 -1.76
N ILE A 52 -3.04 6.66 -1.04
CA ILE A 52 -3.42 6.74 0.38
C ILE A 52 -4.95 6.71 0.49
N ALA A 53 -5.65 7.47 -0.35
CA ALA A 53 -7.11 7.45 -0.38
C ALA A 53 -7.66 6.08 -0.79
N TRP A 54 -7.03 5.42 -1.76
CA TRP A 54 -7.43 4.05 -2.12
C TRP A 54 -7.12 3.04 -1.02
N GLY A 55 -5.98 3.16 -0.33
CA GLY A 55 -5.67 2.35 0.86
C GLY A 55 -6.71 2.53 1.97
N ARG A 56 -7.21 3.75 2.17
CA ARG A 56 -8.30 4.05 3.12
C ARG A 56 -9.63 3.41 2.70
N GLU A 57 -9.97 3.44 1.41
CA GLU A 57 -11.19 2.81 0.88
C GLU A 57 -11.17 1.29 1.04
N VAL A 58 -10.01 0.66 0.83
CA VAL A 58 -9.83 -0.78 1.03
C VAL A 58 -9.77 -1.14 2.51
N GLY A 59 -9.23 -0.26 3.35
CA GLY A 59 -8.95 -0.50 4.76
C GLY A 59 -7.47 -0.80 4.99
N PHE A 60 -6.81 0.02 5.82
CA PHE A 60 -5.39 -0.13 6.12
C PHE A 60 -5.07 -1.42 6.88
N ASP A 61 -6.02 -1.92 7.68
CA ASP A 61 -5.97 -3.23 8.33
C ASP A 61 -5.91 -4.37 7.31
N THR A 62 -6.73 -4.30 6.26
CA THR A 62 -6.75 -5.27 5.17
C THR A 62 -5.43 -5.24 4.40
N ILE A 63 -4.91 -4.05 4.09
CA ILE A 63 -3.60 -3.87 3.43
C ILE A 63 -2.48 -4.45 4.31
N LEU A 64 -2.47 -4.16 5.61
CA LEU A 64 -1.47 -4.69 6.54
C LEU A 64 -1.50 -6.22 6.59
N ALA A 65 -2.69 -6.82 6.71
CA ALA A 65 -2.85 -8.27 6.75
C ALA A 65 -2.34 -8.95 5.47
N ARG A 66 -2.57 -8.32 4.30
CA ARG A 66 -2.02 -8.79 3.01
C ARG A 66 -0.50 -8.78 3.02
N ILE A 67 0.14 -7.69 3.47
CA ILE A 67 1.60 -7.57 3.50
C ILE A 67 2.22 -8.57 4.48
N GLU A 68 1.65 -8.75 5.67
CA GLU A 68 2.12 -9.75 6.64
C GLU A 68 2.00 -11.17 6.09
N THR A 69 0.91 -11.48 5.37
CA THR A 69 0.76 -12.77 4.67
C THR A 69 1.86 -12.98 3.63
N LEU A 70 2.19 -11.94 2.84
CA LEU A 70 3.28 -11.99 1.87
C LEU A 70 4.63 -12.16 2.56
N ARG A 71 4.85 -11.47 3.68
CA ARG A 71 6.07 -11.57 4.48
C ARG A 71 6.27 -12.97 5.04
N VAL A 72 5.24 -13.59 5.60
CA VAL A 72 5.31 -14.98 6.08
C VAL A 72 5.57 -15.95 4.92
N ARG A 73 4.91 -15.75 3.78
CA ARG A 73 5.02 -16.64 2.61
C ARG A 73 6.41 -16.61 1.96
N PHE A 74 7.00 -15.43 1.82
CA PHE A 74 8.24 -15.26 1.07
C PHE A 74 9.46 -15.02 1.96
N SER A 75 9.27 -14.62 3.22
CA SER A 75 10.34 -14.32 4.18
C SER A 75 11.37 -13.30 3.65
N GLU A 76 10.92 -12.35 2.83
CA GLU A 76 11.74 -11.30 2.23
C GLU A 76 11.46 -9.94 2.86
N ASP A 77 12.50 -9.15 3.08
CA ASP A 77 12.41 -7.82 3.70
C ASP A 77 11.61 -6.81 2.87
N ARG A 78 11.47 -7.03 1.56
CA ARG A 78 10.63 -6.16 0.71
C ARG A 78 9.16 -6.16 1.13
N TYR A 79 8.69 -7.16 1.88
CA TYR A 79 7.33 -7.23 2.41
C TYR A 79 7.25 -6.69 3.85
N ARG A 80 8.13 -5.77 4.23
CA ARG A 80 8.08 -5.11 5.52
C ARG A 80 7.00 -4.02 5.51
N PRO A 81 5.95 -4.11 6.33
CA PRO A 81 4.97 -3.05 6.44
C PRO A 81 5.58 -1.82 7.13
N SER A 82 5.20 -0.64 6.67
CA SER A 82 5.59 0.64 7.25
C SER A 82 5.14 0.73 8.72
N PRO A 83 5.94 1.32 9.62
CA PRO A 83 5.50 1.60 10.99
C PRO A 83 4.23 2.45 11.03
N LEU A 84 4.08 3.40 10.10
CA LEU A 84 2.88 4.26 10.02
C LEU A 84 1.66 3.48 9.54
N LEU A 85 1.83 2.52 8.63
CA LEU A 85 0.73 1.66 8.18
C LEU A 85 0.13 0.87 9.34
N ARG A 86 0.96 0.38 10.28
CA ARG A 86 0.47 -0.31 11.49
C ARG A 86 -0.40 0.61 12.35
N ARG A 87 0.08 1.83 12.61
CA ARG A 87 -0.67 2.83 13.38
C ARG A 87 -1.99 3.21 12.70
N LEU A 88 -2.00 3.32 11.37
CA LEU A 88 -3.22 3.59 10.60
C LEU A 88 -4.21 2.42 10.68
N ALA A 89 -3.74 1.18 10.64
CA ALA A 89 -4.56 -0.01 10.81
C ALA A 89 -5.16 -0.14 12.23
N GLU A 90 -4.41 0.30 13.25
CA GLU A 90 -4.84 0.31 14.65
C GLU A 90 -5.79 1.48 14.98
N GLY A 91 -5.85 2.50 14.11
CA GLY A 91 -6.61 3.73 14.33
C GLY A 91 -5.87 4.81 15.14
N ASP A 92 -4.58 4.59 15.42
CA ASP A 92 -3.68 5.47 16.19
C ASP A 92 -3.02 6.58 15.36
N ALA A 93 -3.39 6.67 14.08
CA ALA A 93 -2.95 7.70 13.17
C ALA A 93 -4.04 8.01 12.13
N GLN A 94 -3.97 9.20 11.54
CA GLN A 94 -4.74 9.60 10.36
C GLN A 94 -3.86 10.40 9.42
N LEU A 95 -4.08 10.24 8.12
CA LEU A 95 -3.43 11.02 7.08
C LEU A 95 -4.43 11.97 6.44
N ASP A 96 -4.14 13.27 6.51
CA ASP A 96 -4.94 14.29 5.84
C ASP A 96 -4.39 14.48 4.41
N VAL A 97 -5.20 14.11 3.43
CA VAL A 97 -4.91 14.16 2.00
C VAL A 97 -5.63 15.32 1.32
#